data_AF-A0A4R8EK25-F1
#
_entry.id   AF-A0A4R8EK25-F1
#
_cell.length_a   1.000
_cell.length_b   1.000
_cell.length_c   1.000
_cell.angle_alpha   90.00
_cell.angle_beta   90.00
_cell.angle_gamma   90.00
#
_symmetry.space_group_name_H-M   'P 1'
#
loop_
_entity.id
_entity.type
_entity.pdbx_description
1 polymer ?
#
loop_
_entity_poly.entity_id
_entity_poly.type
_entity_poly.pdbx_seq_one_letter_code
_entity_poly.pdbx_strand_id
1 'polypeptide(L)'
;MTVPEELYNIKFAEYFESMKVLYLTNDKFRTICDDYCSNVVNAQVYKKRFEKNFRRKLECENLSKELEEEILFFMIRSTDES
;
A
#
# COMPACT_ATOMS: atom_id res chain seq x y z
N MET A 1 -28.08 9.10 5.06
CA MET A 1 -27.01 8.08 5.01
C MET A 1 -26.93 7.60 3.57
N THR A 2 -25.75 7.71 2.95
CA THR A 2 -25.51 7.23 1.58
C THR A 2 -24.66 5.96 1.64
N VAL A 3 -24.83 5.06 0.68
CA VAL A 3 -24.02 3.84 0.58
C VAL A 3 -22.56 4.23 0.26
N PRO A 4 -21.56 3.72 1.00
CA PRO A 4 -20.14 4.00 0.75
C PRO A 4 -19.69 3.68 -0.67
N GLU A 5 -18.75 4.46 -1.19
CA GLU A 5 -18.25 4.29 -2.56
C GLU A 5 -17.40 3.02 -2.72
N GLU A 6 -16.78 2.58 -1.64
CA GLU A 6 -15.98 1.36 -1.58
C GLU A 6 -16.82 0.10 -1.89
N LEU A 7 -18.15 0.18 -1.78
CA LEU A 7 -19.08 -0.89 -2.16
C LEU A 7 -19.40 -0.92 -3.66
N TYR A 8 -18.98 0.09 -4.45
CA TYR A 8 -19.06 0.08 -5.92
C TYR A 8 -18.01 -0.88 -6.52
N ASN A 9 -18.06 -2.14 -6.11
CA ASN A 9 -17.23 -3.21 -6.64
C ASN A 9 -17.95 -3.89 -7.80
N ILE A 10 -17.24 -4.22 -8.87
CA ILE A 10 -17.81 -4.90 -10.04
C ILE A 10 -18.50 -6.22 -9.69
N LYS A 11 -18.04 -6.90 -8.62
CA LYS A 11 -18.65 -8.13 -8.11
C LYS A 11 -20.08 -7.94 -7.59
N PHE A 12 -20.45 -6.70 -7.28
CA PHE A 12 -21.74 -6.32 -6.72
C PHE A 12 -22.62 -5.55 -7.71
N ALA A 13 -22.15 -5.31 -8.93
CA ALA A 13 -22.81 -4.42 -9.89
C ALA A 13 -24.27 -4.84 -10.17
N GLU A 14 -24.53 -6.14 -10.34
CA GLU A 14 -25.87 -6.68 -10.60
C GLU A 14 -26.80 -6.65 -9.37
N TYR A 15 -26.24 -6.50 -8.17
CA TYR A 15 -26.96 -6.55 -6.90
C TYR A 15 -27.09 -5.19 -6.22
N PHE A 16 -26.66 -4.12 -6.90
CA PHE A 16 -26.41 -2.84 -6.25
C PHE A 16 -27.67 -2.21 -5.64
N GLU A 17 -28.80 -2.29 -6.33
CA GLU A 17 -30.08 -1.80 -5.80
C GLU A 17 -30.54 -2.60 -4.56
N SER A 18 -30.43 -3.92 -4.60
CA SER A 18 -30.74 -4.78 -3.43
C SER A 18 -29.80 -4.48 -2.26
N MET A 19 -28.53 -4.22 -2.53
CA MET A 19 -27.56 -3.84 -1.51
C MET A 19 -27.88 -2.49 -0.88
N LYS A 20 -28.31 -1.48 -1.66
CA LYS A 20 -28.74 -0.18 -1.10
C LYS A 20 -29.88 -0.36 -0.10
N VAL A 21 -30.89 -1.16 -0.48
CA VAL A 21 -32.04 -1.42 0.39
C VAL A 21 -31.59 -2.14 1.66
N LEU A 22 -30.79 -3.20 1.54
CA LEU A 22 -30.30 -3.97 2.68
C LEU A 22 -29.38 -3.14 3.59
N TYR A 23 -28.54 -2.27 3.03
CA TYR A 23 -27.65 -1.39 3.80
C TYR A 23 -28.45 -0.41 4.69
N LEU A 24 -29.58 0.09 4.19
CA LEU A 24 -30.43 1.02 4.93
C LEU A 24 -31.37 0.34 5.93
N THR A 25 -31.73 -0.93 5.70
CA THR A 25 -32.82 -1.59 6.45
C THR A 25 -32.34 -2.74 7.36
N ASN A 26 -31.12 -3.25 7.16
CA ASN A 26 -30.58 -4.38 7.91
C ASN A 26 -29.26 -4.01 8.58
N ASP A 27 -29.30 -3.82 9.89
CA ASP A 27 -28.13 -3.40 10.68
C ASP A 27 -26.97 -4.39 10.59
N LYS A 28 -27.25 -5.71 10.57
CA LYS A 28 -26.21 -6.72 10.45
C LYS A 28 -25.52 -6.65 9.08
N PHE A 29 -26.30 -6.44 8.02
CA PHE A 29 -25.76 -6.25 6.68
C PHE A 29 -24.94 -4.95 6.60
N ARG A 30 -25.42 -3.87 7.20
CA ARG A 30 -24.70 -2.61 7.30
C ARG A 30 -23.35 -2.77 7.98
N THR A 31 -23.29 -3.46 9.14
CA THR A 31 -22.01 -3.73 9.82
C THR A 31 -21.04 -4.48 8.92
N ILE A 32 -21.48 -5.50 8.20
CA ILE A 32 -20.63 -6.26 7.26
C ILE A 32 -20.08 -5.34 6.17
N CYS A 33 -20.93 -4.46 5.61
CA CYS A 33 -20.52 -3.48 4.61
C CYS A 33 -19.52 -2.47 5.17
N ASP A 34 -19.75 -1.93 6.37
CA ASP A 34 -18.87 -0.95 7.01
C ASP A 34 -17.50 -1.56 7.35
N ASP A 35 -17.49 -2.81 7.84
CA ASP A 35 -16.27 -3.58 8.08
C ASP A 35 -15.52 -3.84 6.77
N TYR A 36 -16.22 -4.21 5.70
CA TYR A 36 -15.63 -4.38 4.38
C TYR A 36 -14.96 -3.09 3.89
N CYS A 37 -15.68 -1.96 3.93
CA CYS A 37 -15.16 -0.66 3.49
C CYS A 37 -13.92 -0.27 4.30
N SER A 38 -13.97 -0.43 5.61
CA SER A 38 -12.84 -0.15 6.52
C SER A 38 -11.62 -0.99 6.16
N ASN A 39 -11.81 -2.28 5.85
CA ASN A 39 -10.72 -3.15 5.42
C ASN A 39 -10.14 -2.76 4.05
N VAL A 40 -10.97 -2.35 3.09
CA VAL A 40 -10.50 -1.85 1.78
C VAL A 40 -9.63 -0.62 1.95
N VAL A 41 -10.07 0.35 2.74
CA VAL A 41 -9.30 1.58 3.02
C VAL A 41 -7.98 1.25 3.73
N ASN A 42 -8.03 0.40 4.75
CA ASN A 42 -6.83 -0.03 5.48
C ASN A 42 -5.83 -0.75 4.56
N ALA A 43 -6.30 -1.62 3.68
CA ALA A 43 -5.44 -2.29 2.70
C ALA A 43 -4.70 -1.29 1.78
N GLN A 44 -5.39 -0.24 1.33
CA GLN A 44 -4.75 0.82 0.54
C GLN A 44 -3.69 1.60 1.35
N VAL A 45 -3.97 1.89 2.62
CA VAL A 45 -3.01 2.54 3.53
C VAL A 45 -1.76 1.68 3.73
N TYR A 46 -1.94 0.38 3.98
CA TYR A 46 -0.82 -0.54 4.14
C TYR A 46 0.00 -0.69 2.86
N LYS A 47 -0.64 -0.73 1.69
CA LYS A 47 0.05 -0.74 0.40
C LYS A 47 0.94 0.50 0.22
N LYS A 48 0.40 1.70 0.48
CA LYS A 48 1.18 2.96 0.41
C LYS A 48 2.38 2.95 1.36
N ARG A 49 2.20 2.44 2.59
CA ARG A 49 3.28 2.32 3.58
C ARG A 49 4.36 1.35 3.11
N PHE A 50 3.96 0.22 2.55
CA PHE A 50 4.87 -0.78 1.98
C PHE A 50 5.70 -0.20 0.84
N GLU A 51 5.06 0.46 -0.13
CA GLU A 51 5.74 1.10 -1.28
C GLU A 51 6.76 2.15 -0.83
N LYS A 52 6.42 2.97 0.18
CA LYS A 52 7.34 3.94 0.76
C LYS A 52 8.57 3.28 1.39
N ASN A 53 8.38 2.19 2.14
CA ASN A 53 9.48 1.46 2.76
C ASN A 53 10.34 0.76 1.71
N PHE A 54 9.72 0.20 0.67
CA PHE A 54 10.43 -0.43 -0.44
C PHE A 54 11.35 0.57 -1.15
N ARG A 55 10.86 1.79 -1.42
CA ARG A 55 11.67 2.86 -2.02
C ARG A 55 12.87 3.22 -1.16
N ARG A 56 12.66 3.43 0.15
CA ARG A 56 13.75 3.72 1.09
C ARG A 56 14.80 2.62 1.13
N LYS A 57 14.36 1.35 1.12
CA LYS A 57 15.27 0.21 1.07
C LYS A 57 16.15 0.28 -0.19
N LEU A 58 15.54 0.51 -1.35
CA LEU A 58 16.26 0.63 -2.61
C LEU A 58 17.25 1.81 -2.61
N GLU A 59 16.86 2.96 -2.06
CA GLU A 59 17.75 4.12 -1.90
C GLU A 59 18.97 3.78 -1.03
N CYS A 60 18.77 3.11 0.10
CA CYS A 60 19.86 2.65 0.96
C CYS A 60 20.77 1.65 0.25
N GLU A 61 20.20 0.66 -0.45
CA GLU A 61 20.98 -0.35 -1.19
C GLU A 61 21.83 0.28 -2.31
N ASN A 62 21.31 1.29 -3.00
CA ASN A 62 22.05 2.01 -4.02
C ASN A 62 23.19 2.83 -3.42
N LEU A 63 22.91 3.61 -2.37
CA LEU A 63 23.93 4.40 -1.68
C LEU A 63 25.04 3.51 -1.11
N SER A 64 24.70 2.35 -0.55
CA SER A 64 25.70 1.38 -0.07
C SER A 64 26.65 0.94 -1.19
N LYS A 65 26.15 0.64 -2.39
CA LYS A 65 26.99 0.26 -3.53
C LYS A 65 27.91 1.39 -3.98
N GLU A 66 27.38 2.61 -4.08
CA GLU A 66 28.18 3.79 -4.44
C GLU A 66 29.33 4.01 -3.42
N LEU A 67 29.03 3.89 -2.12
CA LEU A 67 30.05 4.00 -1.08
C LEU A 67 31.06 2.86 -1.12
N GLU A 68 30.64 1.63 -1.41
CA GLU A 68 31.54 0.49 -1.58
C GLU A 68 32.53 0.73 -2.73
N GLU A 69 32.06 1.29 -3.85
CA GLU A 69 32.91 1.69 -4.98
C GLU A 69 33.91 2.78 -4.55
N GLU A 70 33.47 3.82 -3.85
CA GLU A 70 34.35 4.88 -3.34
C GLU A 70 35.43 4.33 -2.39
N ILE A 71 35.05 3.42 -1.49
CA ILE A 71 35.99 2.74 -0.59
C ILE A 71 37.04 1.95 -1.39
N LEU A 72 36.61 1.19 -2.41
CA LEU A 72 37.52 0.46 -3.28
C LEU A 72 38.49 1.39 -4.01
N PHE A 73 37.97 2.50 -4.58
CA PHE A 73 38.80 3.50 -5.24
C PHE A 73 39.83 4.10 -4.29
N PHE A 74 39.44 4.43 -3.07
CA PHE A 74 40.35 4.98 -2.07
C PHE A 74 41.45 3.99 -1.69
N MET A 75 41.11 2.71 -1.49
CA MET A 75 42.08 1.67 -1.18
C MET A 75 43.11 1.50 -2.29
N ILE A 76 42.67 1.37 -3.54
CA ILE A 76 43.55 1.19 -4.71
C ILE A 76 44.53 2.36 -4.83
N ARG A 77 44.03 3.59 -4.75
CA ARG A 77 44.88 4.79 -4.83
C ARG A 77 45.89 4.87 -3.69
N SER A 78 45.50 4.46 -2.49
CA SER A 78 46.40 4.47 -1.33
C SER A 78 47.48 3.38 -1.43
N THR A 79 47.18 2.26 -2.09
CA THR A 79 48.15 1.18 -2.32
C THR A 79 49.10 1.45 -3.50
N ASP A 80 48.67 2.23 -4.49
CA ASP A 80 49.51 2.58 -5.66
C ASP A 80 50.54 3.69 -5.36
N GLU A 81 50.38 4.42 -4.25
CA GLU A 81 51.31 5.46 -3.78
C GLU A 81 52.36 4.94 -2.77
N SER A 82 52.43 3.62 -2.53
CA SER A 82 53.39 2.93 -1.63
C SER A 82 54.48 2.19 -2.41
#